data_AF-A0A0R2EZD9-F1
#
_entry.id   AF-A0A0R2EZD9-F1
#
_cell.length_a   1.000
_cell.length_b   1.000
_cell.length_c   1.000
_cell.angle_alpha   90.00
_cell.angle_beta   90.00
_cell.angle_gamma   90.00
#
_symmetry.space_group_name_H-M   'P 1'
#
loop_
_entity.id
_entity.type
_entity.pdbx_description
1 polymer ?
#
loop_
_entity_poly.entity_id
_entity_poly.type
_entity_poly.pdbx_seq_one_letter_code
_entity_poly.pdbx_strand_id
1 'polypeptide(L)'
;MARINRIFLRNGLSGQSMAALAKAVGVSRGKLYLYFSSRDEVVVAVVDQYVALASAQGRTPSQDWTVQALPHWLLTELMLLGSNSPAFLDDLGHAYPAQRRRIETALHQWEERFAAYLNEGMARGIFHPIDISLFLMMIRTTADGLNRPGRLAEQEAKPVLKHLLRILTLVLLDEAATKQLLTQEATQRAVTALAGQLTALYQQ
;
A
#
# COMPACT_ATOMS: atom_id res chain seq x y z
N MET A 1 -16.21 8.71 3.59
CA MET A 1 -14.72 8.72 3.56
C MET A 1 -14.14 7.80 2.51
N ALA A 2 -14.40 6.49 2.53
CA ALA A 2 -13.77 5.53 1.59
C ALA A 2 -13.76 5.95 0.10
N ARG A 3 -14.87 6.50 -0.42
CA ARG A 3 -14.92 7.02 -1.80
C ARG A 3 -14.07 8.26 -2.04
N ILE A 4 -13.99 9.18 -1.08
CA ILE A 4 -13.16 10.39 -1.16
C ILE A 4 -11.68 10.01 -1.19
N ASN A 5 -11.27 9.08 -0.31
CA ASN A 5 -9.89 8.58 -0.31
C ASN A 5 -9.50 8.02 -1.66
N ARG A 6 -10.34 7.16 -2.25
CA ARG A 6 -10.07 6.60 -3.58
C ARG A 6 -9.90 7.70 -4.63
N ILE A 7 -10.71 8.75 -4.61
CA ILE A 7 -10.61 9.85 -5.57
C ILE A 7 -9.27 10.56 -5.42
N PHE A 8 -8.90 10.97 -4.20
CA PHE A 8 -7.65 11.69 -3.96
C PHE A 8 -6.43 10.82 -4.23
N LEU A 9 -6.39 9.61 -3.67
CA LEU A 9 -5.28 8.69 -3.80
C LEU A 9 -5.05 8.25 -5.25
N ARG A 10 -6.09 8.16 -6.08
CA ARG A 10 -5.94 7.79 -7.50
C ARG A 10 -5.67 9.00 -8.39
N ASN A 11 -6.47 10.05 -8.26
CA ASN A 11 -6.52 11.12 -9.26
C ASN A 11 -5.69 12.35 -8.89
N GLY A 12 -5.12 12.36 -7.69
CA GLY A 12 -4.56 13.57 -7.11
C GLY A 12 -5.64 14.48 -6.54
N LEU A 13 -5.19 15.63 -6.04
CA LEU A 13 -5.98 16.65 -5.41
C LEU A 13 -6.49 17.68 -6.44
N SER A 14 -5.73 17.90 -7.52
CA SER A 14 -6.06 18.90 -8.53
C SER A 14 -7.47 18.71 -9.12
N GLY A 15 -8.22 19.81 -9.27
CA GLY A 15 -9.61 19.79 -9.75
C GLY A 15 -10.66 19.24 -8.77
N GLN A 16 -10.26 18.70 -7.60
CA GLN A 16 -11.19 18.11 -6.64
C GLN A 16 -11.72 19.15 -5.63
N SER A 17 -12.69 19.96 -6.05
CA SER A 17 -13.39 20.92 -5.16
C SER A 17 -14.37 20.22 -4.20
N MET A 18 -14.82 20.92 -3.15
CA MET A 18 -15.88 20.42 -2.25
C MET A 18 -17.17 20.05 -3.02
N ALA A 19 -17.52 20.81 -4.07
CA ALA A 19 -18.67 20.50 -4.91
C ALA A 19 -18.45 19.22 -5.75
N ALA A 20 -17.25 19.05 -6.32
CA ALA A 20 -16.89 17.85 -7.07
C ALA A 20 -16.91 16.60 -6.17
N LEU A 21 -16.36 16.71 -4.95
CA LEU A 21 -16.34 15.62 -3.97
C LEU A 21 -17.75 15.23 -3.53
N ALA A 22 -18.59 16.20 -3.19
CA ALA A 22 -19.98 15.96 -2.79
C ALA A 22 -20.76 15.24 -3.91
N LYS A 23 -20.60 15.69 -5.15
CA LYS A 23 -21.17 15.02 -6.33
C LYS A 23 -20.68 13.59 -6.47
N ALA A 24 -19.37 13.35 -6.34
CA ALA A 24 -18.77 12.03 -6.52
C ALA A 24 -19.20 11.02 -5.44
N VAL A 25 -19.51 11.47 -4.22
CA VAL A 25 -20.03 10.61 -3.15
C VAL A 25 -21.56 10.58 -3.03
N GLY A 26 -22.28 11.30 -3.89
CA GLY A 26 -23.74 11.29 -3.93
C GLY A 26 -24.41 12.01 -2.75
N VAL A 27 -23.80 13.08 -2.23
CA VAL A 27 -24.38 13.90 -1.14
C VAL A 27 -24.48 15.37 -1.54
N SER A 28 -25.33 16.13 -0.85
CA SER A 28 -25.38 17.59 -1.04
C SER A 28 -24.11 18.25 -0.51
N ARG A 29 -23.76 19.41 -1.07
CA ARG A 29 -22.59 20.19 -0.62
C ARG A 29 -22.71 20.53 0.88
N GLY A 30 -23.89 20.96 1.32
CA GLY A 30 -24.17 21.24 2.74
C GLY A 30 -23.97 20.02 3.63
N LYS A 31 -24.39 18.82 3.19
CA LYS A 31 -24.18 17.58 3.95
C LYS A 31 -22.69 17.23 4.09
N LEU A 32 -21.87 17.49 3.07
CA LEU A 32 -20.42 17.30 3.16
C LEU A 32 -19.77 18.29 4.14
N TYR A 33 -20.24 19.54 4.14
CA TYR A 33 -19.75 20.58 5.06
C TYR A 33 -20.07 20.31 6.53
N LEU A 34 -21.06 19.47 6.84
CA LEU A 34 -21.31 19.00 8.21
C LEU A 34 -20.16 18.13 8.76
N TYR A 35 -19.36 17.51 7.88
CA TYR A 35 -18.24 16.64 8.25
C TYR A 35 -16.88 17.29 8.04
N PHE A 36 -16.78 18.19 7.07
CA PHE A 36 -15.54 18.88 6.72
C PHE A 36 -15.79 20.34 6.41
N SER A 37 -15.23 21.21 7.23
CA SER A 37 -15.34 22.66 7.12
C SER A 37 -14.60 23.19 5.88
N SER A 38 -13.58 22.48 5.40
CA SER A 38 -12.80 22.86 4.23
C SER A 38 -12.27 21.67 3.43
N ARG A 39 -11.81 21.95 2.20
CA ARG A 39 -11.08 20.95 1.40
C ARG A 39 -9.78 20.51 2.08
N ASP A 40 -9.11 21.41 2.80
CA ASP A 40 -7.86 21.10 3.51
C ASP A 40 -8.10 20.07 4.62
N GLU A 41 -9.23 20.17 5.31
CA GLU A 41 -9.63 19.18 6.32
C GLU A 41 -9.87 17.80 5.70
N VAL A 42 -10.45 17.75 4.49
CA VAL A 42 -10.58 16.51 3.73
C VAL A 42 -9.20 15.92 3.40
N VAL A 43 -8.26 16.75 2.92
CA VAL A 43 -6.89 16.32 2.60
C VAL A 43 -6.21 15.75 3.84
N VAL A 44 -6.30 16.44 4.99
CA VAL A 44 -5.75 15.97 6.26
C VAL A 44 -6.35 14.62 6.64
N ALA A 45 -7.67 14.45 6.56
CA ALA A 45 -8.34 13.19 6.90
C ALA A 45 -7.93 12.02 5.98
N VAL A 46 -7.74 12.27 4.67
CA VAL A 46 -7.23 11.25 3.75
C VAL A 46 -5.79 10.84 4.12
N VAL A 47 -4.94 11.81 4.43
CA VAL A 47 -3.55 11.58 4.83
C VAL A 47 -3.46 10.86 6.16
N ASP A 48 -4.30 11.24 7.14
CA ASP A 48 -4.40 10.56 8.44
C ASP A 48 -4.73 9.09 8.26
N GLN A 49 -5.69 8.77 7.39
CA GLN A 49 -6.06 7.39 7.13
C GLN A 49 -4.94 6.61 6.41
N TYR A 50 -4.21 7.24 5.50
CA TYR A 50 -3.06 6.62 4.84
C TYR A 50 -1.89 6.36 5.81
N VAL A 51 -1.55 7.34 6.65
CA VAL A 51 -0.51 7.22 7.69
C VAL A 51 -0.89 6.15 8.72
N ALA A 52 -2.16 6.10 9.12
CA ALA A 52 -2.65 5.07 10.03
C ALA A 52 -2.51 3.67 9.42
N LEU A 53 -2.73 3.51 8.11
CA LEU A 53 -2.52 2.23 7.42
C LEU A 53 -1.06 1.77 7.49
N ALA A 54 -0.10 2.65 7.22
CA ALA A 54 1.33 2.31 7.31
C ALA A 54 1.78 2.01 8.75
N SER A 55 1.16 2.69 9.73
CA SER A 55 1.51 2.56 11.15
C SER A 55 0.90 1.31 11.80
N ALA A 56 -0.37 0.98 11.48
CA ALA A 56 -1.11 -0.10 12.12
C ALA A 56 -0.66 -1.51 11.69
N GLN A 57 -0.02 -1.63 10.52
CA GLN A 57 0.35 -2.92 9.96
C GLN A 57 1.70 -3.45 10.50
N GLY A 58 2.48 -2.62 11.20
CA GLY A 58 3.80 -3.00 11.69
C GLY A 58 3.76 -3.60 13.09
N ARG A 59 3.95 -4.92 13.20
CA ARG A 59 4.39 -5.52 14.48
C ARG A 59 5.87 -5.19 14.67
N THR A 60 6.28 -4.83 15.89
CA THR A 60 7.71 -4.73 16.22
C THR A 60 8.32 -6.13 16.16
N PRO A 61 9.34 -6.38 15.32
CA PRO A 61 10.04 -7.66 15.32
C PRO A 61 10.77 -7.87 16.66
N SER A 62 10.86 -9.13 17.10
CA SER A 62 11.51 -9.71 18.31
C SER A 62 10.61 -10.46 19.31
N GLN A 63 9.33 -10.12 19.48
CA GLN A 63 8.47 -10.84 20.45
C GLN A 63 7.68 -11.99 19.83
N ASP A 64 7.22 -11.85 18.57
CA ASP A 64 6.37 -12.81 17.85
C ASP A 64 6.88 -13.09 16.41
N TRP A 65 8.20 -13.03 16.18
CA TRP A 65 8.76 -13.23 14.84
C TRP A 65 8.39 -14.63 14.31
N THR A 66 7.91 -14.69 13.07
CA THR A 66 7.59 -15.95 12.39
C THR A 66 7.65 -15.77 10.88
N VAL A 67 8.17 -16.78 10.18
CA VAL A 67 8.12 -16.87 8.71
C VAL A 67 6.70 -16.77 8.15
N GLN A 68 5.70 -17.15 8.96
CA GLN A 68 4.28 -17.06 8.59
C GLN A 68 3.80 -15.62 8.37
N ALA A 69 4.52 -14.62 8.90
CA ALA A 69 4.20 -13.21 8.70
C ALA A 69 4.69 -12.68 7.35
N LEU A 70 5.58 -13.38 6.63
CA LEU A 70 6.19 -12.88 5.40
C LEU A 70 5.18 -12.46 4.33
N PRO A 71 4.09 -13.22 4.04
CA PRO A 71 3.13 -12.81 3.04
C PRO A 71 2.39 -11.54 3.45
N HIS A 72 2.14 -11.36 4.74
CA HIS A 72 1.51 -10.15 5.25
C HIS A 72 2.41 -8.92 5.06
N TRP A 73 3.71 -9.04 5.37
CA TRP A 73 4.69 -7.97 5.12
C TRP A 73 4.76 -7.60 3.64
N LEU A 74 4.94 -8.59 2.76
CA LEU A 74 5.05 -8.37 1.31
C LEU A 74 3.77 -7.77 0.71
N LEU A 75 2.60 -8.28 1.08
CA LEU A 75 1.33 -7.76 0.59
C LEU A 75 1.04 -6.35 1.11
N THR A 76 1.44 -6.05 2.36
CA THR A 76 1.29 -4.71 2.91
C THR A 76 2.23 -3.72 2.21
N GLU A 77 3.47 -4.10 1.93
CA GLU A 77 4.40 -3.28 1.12
C GLU A 77 3.80 -2.98 -0.26
N LEU A 78 3.32 -4.00 -0.97
CA LEU A 78 2.67 -3.84 -2.27
C LEU A 78 1.40 -2.97 -2.19
N MET A 79 0.62 -3.08 -1.12
CA MET A 79 -0.56 -2.26 -0.89
C MET A 79 -0.18 -0.80 -0.63
N LEU A 80 0.79 -0.52 0.24
CA LEU A 80 1.19 0.85 0.59
C LEU A 80 1.74 1.57 -0.64
N LEU A 81 2.61 0.90 -1.39
CA LEU A 81 3.12 1.41 -2.66
C LEU A 81 1.99 1.54 -3.70
N GLY A 82 1.06 0.56 -3.74
CA GLY A 82 -0.03 0.49 -4.71
C GLY A 82 -1.25 1.36 -4.46
N SER A 83 -1.35 2.01 -3.29
CA SER A 83 -2.58 2.67 -2.82
C SER A 83 -2.58 4.18 -3.00
N ASN A 84 -1.60 4.75 -3.69
CA ASN A 84 -1.57 6.15 -4.07
C ASN A 84 -1.00 6.33 -5.49
N SER A 85 -1.27 7.49 -6.10
CA SER A 85 -0.76 7.86 -7.41
C SER A 85 0.37 8.88 -7.30
N PRO A 86 1.27 8.92 -8.31
CA PRO A 86 2.28 9.97 -8.39
C PRO A 86 1.65 11.38 -8.33
N ALA A 87 0.51 11.59 -8.99
CA ALA A 87 -0.21 12.87 -8.96
C ALA A 87 -0.64 13.28 -7.54
N PHE A 88 -1.10 12.33 -6.72
CA PHE A 88 -1.45 12.60 -5.33
C PHE A 88 -0.24 13.04 -4.51
N LEU A 89 0.88 12.32 -4.63
CA LEU A 89 2.10 12.66 -3.91
C LEU A 89 2.66 14.01 -4.38
N ASP A 90 2.67 14.28 -5.68
CA ASP A 90 3.13 15.55 -6.25
C ASP A 90 2.25 16.71 -5.78
N ASP A 91 0.93 16.58 -5.84
CA ASP A 91 0.00 17.61 -5.36
C ASP A 91 0.22 17.92 -3.87
N LEU A 92 0.46 16.90 -3.04
CA LEU A 92 0.83 17.10 -1.64
C LEU A 92 2.18 17.82 -1.50
N GLY A 93 3.18 17.46 -2.31
CA GLY A 93 4.49 18.11 -2.27
C GLY A 93 4.41 19.61 -2.55
N HIS A 94 3.58 20.02 -3.50
CA HIS A 94 3.42 21.42 -3.89
C HIS A 94 2.52 22.21 -2.94
N ALA A 95 1.35 21.67 -2.57
CA ALA A 95 0.32 22.42 -1.85
C ALA A 95 0.22 22.09 -0.35
N TYR A 96 0.74 20.94 0.10
CA TYR A 96 0.60 20.41 1.45
C TYR A 96 1.90 19.75 1.96
N PRO A 97 3.04 20.48 2.00
CA PRO A 97 4.35 19.88 2.25
C PRO A 97 4.47 19.22 3.65
N ALA A 98 3.68 19.67 4.63
CA ALA A 98 3.63 19.02 5.94
C ALA A 98 2.97 17.63 5.85
N GLN A 99 1.90 17.50 5.10
CA GLN A 99 1.17 16.25 4.87
C GLN A 99 2.00 15.29 4.02
N ARG A 100 2.74 15.81 3.03
CA ARG A 100 3.74 15.03 2.27
C ARG A 100 4.77 14.40 3.19
N ARG A 101 5.39 15.19 4.08
CA ARG A 101 6.38 14.68 5.06
C ARG A 101 5.80 13.64 6.00
N ARG A 102 4.53 13.76 6.40
CA ARG A 102 3.87 12.76 7.26
C ARG A 102 3.76 11.41 6.55
N ILE A 103 3.41 11.38 5.27
CA ILE A 103 3.41 10.16 4.45
C ILE A 103 4.82 9.57 4.36
N GLU A 104 5.82 10.39 4.01
CA GLU A 104 7.21 9.94 3.88
C GLU A 104 7.74 9.34 5.17
N THR A 105 7.45 10.00 6.31
CA THR A 105 7.83 9.50 7.64
C THR A 105 7.18 8.15 7.93
N ALA A 106 5.88 8.01 7.65
CA ALA A 106 5.16 6.76 7.90
C ALA A 106 5.66 5.60 7.03
N LEU A 107 5.97 5.87 5.75
CA LEU A 107 6.54 4.89 4.83
C LEU A 107 7.97 4.50 5.22
N HIS A 108 8.81 5.46 5.61
CA HIS A 108 10.16 5.18 6.11
C HIS A 108 10.13 4.29 7.34
N GLN A 109 9.29 4.63 8.33
CA GLN A 109 9.14 3.81 9.54
C GLN A 109 8.62 2.39 9.24
N TRP A 110 7.73 2.26 8.25
CA TRP A 110 7.29 0.96 7.78
C TRP A 110 8.44 0.15 7.15
N GLU A 111 9.22 0.78 6.27
CA GLU A 111 10.39 0.18 5.63
C GLU A 111 11.43 -0.29 6.65
N GLU A 112 11.73 0.53 7.66
CA GLU A 112 12.64 0.16 8.76
C GLU A 112 12.16 -1.09 9.51
N ARG A 113 10.86 -1.17 9.83
CA ARG A 113 10.28 -2.35 10.49
C ARG A 113 10.33 -3.58 9.60
N PHE A 114 10.06 -3.43 8.31
CA PHE A 114 10.11 -4.55 7.37
C PHE A 114 11.55 -5.04 7.17
N ALA A 115 12.50 -4.12 7.02
CA ALA A 115 13.94 -4.44 6.97
C ALA A 115 14.40 -5.15 8.24
N ALA A 116 13.95 -4.72 9.42
CA ALA A 116 14.25 -5.40 10.68
C ALA A 116 13.69 -6.83 10.71
N TYR A 117 12.46 -7.05 10.23
CA TYR A 117 11.87 -8.39 10.10
C TYR A 117 12.67 -9.32 9.16
N LEU A 118 13.12 -8.78 8.02
CA LEU A 118 13.95 -9.53 7.06
C LEU A 118 15.32 -9.86 7.65
N ASN A 119 15.98 -8.89 8.29
CA ASN A 119 17.26 -9.09 8.99
C ASN A 119 17.16 -10.17 10.07
N GLU A 120 16.10 -10.15 10.88
CA GLU A 120 15.89 -11.16 11.91
C GLU A 120 15.69 -12.55 11.31
N GLY A 121 14.97 -12.66 10.19
CA GLY A 121 14.81 -13.94 9.49
C GLY A 121 16.09 -14.48 8.86
N MET A 122 16.95 -13.60 8.33
CA MET A 122 18.29 -13.98 7.85
C MET A 122 19.20 -14.39 9.00
N ALA A 123 19.19 -13.66 10.12
CA ALA A 123 19.98 -13.99 11.31
C ALA A 123 19.59 -15.35 11.94
N ARG A 124 18.31 -15.73 11.82
CA ARG A 124 17.80 -17.05 12.23
C ARG A 124 18.12 -18.17 11.23
N GLY A 125 18.71 -17.86 10.07
CA GLY A 125 18.98 -18.81 8.99
C GLY A 125 17.73 -19.33 8.28
N ILE A 126 16.59 -18.64 8.44
CA ILE A 126 15.31 -19.03 7.82
C ILE A 126 15.17 -18.40 6.44
N PHE A 127 15.61 -17.15 6.28
CA PHE A 127 15.69 -16.50 4.98
C PHE A 127 17.06 -16.65 4.35
N HIS A 128 17.08 -16.84 3.03
CA HIS A 128 18.29 -16.75 2.23
C HIS A 128 18.93 -15.36 2.37
N PRO A 129 20.27 -15.27 2.43
CA PRO A 129 20.97 -13.99 2.48
C PRO A 129 20.70 -13.16 1.22
N ILE A 130 20.27 -11.92 1.41
CA ILE A 130 20.01 -10.97 0.32
C ILE A 130 20.41 -9.55 0.73
N ASP A 131 20.67 -8.70 -0.26
CA ASP A 131 20.74 -7.26 -0.04
C ASP A 131 19.31 -6.71 0.16
N ILE A 132 18.96 -6.40 1.41
CA ILE A 132 17.61 -5.90 1.75
C ILE A 132 17.32 -4.57 1.05
N SER A 133 18.28 -3.66 0.96
CA SER A 133 18.07 -2.35 0.36
C SER A 133 17.76 -2.48 -1.13
N LEU A 134 18.49 -3.34 -1.85
CA LEU A 134 18.20 -3.66 -3.24
C LEU A 134 16.85 -4.37 -3.40
N PHE A 135 16.54 -5.32 -2.52
CA PHE A 135 15.26 -6.05 -2.55
C PHE A 135 14.05 -5.13 -2.39
N LEU A 136 14.08 -4.23 -1.40
CA LEU A 136 13.02 -3.25 -1.17
C LEU A 136 12.93 -2.23 -2.32
N MET A 137 14.07 -1.80 -2.87
CA MET A 137 14.11 -0.94 -4.07
C MET A 137 13.47 -1.61 -5.29
N MET A 138 13.71 -2.91 -5.50
CA MET A 138 13.09 -3.68 -6.58
C MET A 138 11.57 -3.78 -6.40
N ILE A 139 11.10 -4.04 -5.18
CA ILE A 139 9.66 -4.07 -4.87
C ILE A 139 9.02 -2.71 -5.18
N ARG A 140 9.62 -1.61 -4.70
CA ARG A 140 9.16 -0.24 -4.97
C ARG A 140 9.05 0.06 -6.46
N THR A 141 10.12 -0.19 -7.20
CA THR A 141 10.18 0.06 -8.65
C THR A 141 9.15 -0.77 -9.41
N THR A 142 8.92 -2.01 -8.97
CA THR A 142 7.90 -2.90 -9.57
C THR A 142 6.49 -2.38 -9.29
N ALA A 143 6.21 -1.99 -8.04
CA ALA A 143 4.91 -1.45 -7.65
C ALA A 143 4.59 -0.14 -8.38
N ASP A 144 5.54 0.78 -8.49
CA ASP A 144 5.40 2.02 -9.28
C ASP A 144 5.08 1.72 -10.76
N GLY A 145 5.71 0.67 -11.30
CA GLY A 145 5.43 0.17 -12.64
C GLY A 145 4.01 -0.34 -12.84
N LEU A 146 3.41 -0.93 -11.80
CA LEU A 146 2.03 -1.42 -11.80
C LEU A 146 1.00 -0.31 -11.58
N ASN A 147 1.36 0.74 -10.84
CA ASN A 147 0.47 1.88 -10.55
C ASN A 147 0.18 2.80 -11.74
N ARG A 148 0.85 2.57 -12.88
CA ARG A 148 0.59 3.33 -14.09
C ARG A 148 -0.79 2.96 -14.67
N PRO A 149 -1.67 3.94 -14.94
CA PRO A 149 -3.00 3.70 -15.52
C PRO A 149 -2.90 2.81 -16.77
N GLY A 150 -3.77 1.80 -16.88
CA GLY A 150 -3.85 0.89 -18.04
C GLY A 150 -3.20 -0.47 -17.85
N ARG A 151 -2.03 -0.59 -17.19
CA ARG A 151 -1.31 -1.88 -17.11
C ARG A 151 -2.01 -2.94 -16.25
N LEU A 152 -2.51 -2.56 -15.08
CA LEU A 152 -3.30 -3.45 -14.21
C LEU A 152 -4.76 -3.61 -14.66
N ALA A 153 -5.23 -2.81 -15.63
CA ALA A 153 -6.55 -2.97 -16.22
C ALA A 153 -6.51 -3.98 -17.39
N GLU A 154 -5.38 -4.05 -18.12
CA GLU A 154 -5.12 -5.05 -19.16
C GLU A 154 -4.80 -6.44 -18.60
N GLN A 155 -4.20 -6.52 -17.40
CA GLN A 155 -3.84 -7.76 -16.72
C GLN A 155 -4.71 -7.94 -15.47
N GLU A 156 -5.31 -9.12 -15.26
CA GLU A 156 -6.05 -9.37 -14.03
C GLU A 156 -5.16 -9.16 -12.78
N ALA A 157 -5.51 -8.20 -11.90
CA ALA A 157 -4.69 -7.81 -10.75
C ALA A 157 -4.35 -8.98 -9.80
N LYS A 158 -5.26 -9.96 -9.68
CA LYS A 158 -5.08 -11.13 -8.80
C LYS A 158 -3.96 -12.07 -9.29
N PRO A 159 -3.95 -12.54 -10.56
CA PRO A 159 -2.80 -13.23 -11.12
C PRO A 159 -1.48 -12.47 -10.96
N VAL A 160 -1.43 -11.17 -11.24
CA VAL A 160 -0.19 -10.39 -11.09
C VAL A 160 0.33 -10.43 -9.66
N LEU A 161 -0.53 -10.16 -8.68
CA LEU A 161 -0.16 -10.22 -7.26
C LEU A 161 0.30 -11.61 -6.83
N LYS A 162 -0.36 -12.68 -7.32
CA LYS A 162 0.07 -14.06 -7.04
C LYS A 162 1.49 -14.34 -7.55
N HIS A 163 1.80 -13.93 -8.77
CA HIS A 163 3.12 -14.15 -9.36
C HIS A 163 4.19 -13.31 -8.66
N LEU A 164 3.93 -12.03 -8.39
CA LEU A 164 4.84 -11.17 -7.65
C LEU A 164 5.13 -11.72 -6.25
N LEU A 165 4.08 -12.07 -5.51
CA LEU A 165 4.26 -12.65 -4.18
C LEU A 165 5.09 -13.94 -4.23
N ARG A 166 4.87 -14.81 -5.24
CA ARG A 166 5.69 -16.01 -5.45
C ARG A 166 7.16 -15.67 -5.71
N ILE A 167 7.44 -14.75 -6.63
CA ILE A 167 8.81 -14.33 -6.96
C ILE A 167 9.52 -13.78 -5.72
N LEU A 168 8.88 -12.84 -5.02
CA LEU A 168 9.46 -12.20 -3.83
C LEU A 168 9.69 -13.20 -2.69
N THR A 169 8.84 -14.22 -2.56
CA THR A 169 9.00 -15.27 -1.55
C THR A 169 10.12 -16.24 -1.91
N LEU A 170 10.25 -16.64 -3.19
CA LEU A 170 11.29 -17.55 -3.67
C LEU A 170 12.70 -16.97 -3.52
N VAL A 171 12.85 -15.65 -3.55
CA VAL A 171 14.13 -14.98 -3.27
C VAL A 171 14.57 -15.20 -1.81
N LEU A 172 13.62 -15.36 -0.89
CA LEU A 172 13.88 -15.50 0.54
C LEU A 172 13.84 -16.95 1.02
N LEU A 173 13.13 -17.85 0.33
CA LEU A 173 12.82 -19.20 0.79
C LEU A 173 12.93 -20.22 -0.34
N ASP A 174 13.26 -21.46 0.01
CA ASP A 174 13.21 -22.59 -0.92
C ASP A 174 11.80 -22.83 -1.47
N GLU A 175 11.72 -23.57 -2.58
CA GLU A 175 10.45 -23.84 -3.25
C GLU A 175 9.44 -24.56 -2.35
N ALA A 176 9.88 -25.51 -1.52
CA ALA A 176 9.01 -26.24 -0.60
C ALA A 176 8.38 -25.33 0.46
N ALA A 177 9.20 -24.50 1.12
CA ALA A 177 8.76 -23.54 2.13
C ALA A 177 7.87 -22.45 1.51
N THR A 178 8.24 -21.95 0.33
CA THR A 178 7.43 -21.01 -0.45
C THR A 178 6.06 -21.59 -0.76
N LYS A 179 6.01 -22.82 -1.29
CA LYS A 179 4.74 -23.48 -1.62
C LYS A 179 3.87 -23.62 -0.37
N GLN A 180 4.45 -24.09 0.74
CA GLN A 180 3.72 -24.26 2.00
C GLN A 180 3.12 -22.94 2.50
N LEU A 181 3.87 -21.84 2.43
CA LEU A 181 3.44 -20.53 2.91
C LEU A 181 2.35 -19.91 2.01
N LEU A 182 2.51 -20.04 0.69
CA LEU A 182 1.61 -19.41 -0.27
C LEU A 182 0.31 -20.18 -0.47
N THR A 183 0.25 -21.50 -0.20
CA THR A 183 -0.99 -22.28 -0.29
C THR A 183 -1.91 -22.12 0.91
N GLN A 184 -1.47 -21.46 1.98
CA GLN A 184 -2.30 -21.22 3.16
C GLN A 184 -3.53 -20.38 2.81
N GLU A 185 -4.66 -20.74 3.44
CA GLU A 185 -5.92 -20.05 3.25
C GLU A 185 -5.83 -18.56 3.64
N ALA A 186 -5.11 -18.24 4.71
CA ALA A 186 -4.85 -16.87 5.13
C ALA A 186 -4.17 -16.06 4.03
N THR A 187 -3.10 -16.60 3.43
CA THR A 187 -2.37 -15.97 2.33
C THR A 187 -3.24 -15.80 1.09
N GLN A 188 -3.98 -16.84 0.68
CA GLN A 188 -4.87 -16.76 -0.49
C GLN A 188 -6.01 -15.74 -0.30
N ARG A 189 -6.56 -15.63 0.91
CA ARG A 189 -7.56 -14.62 1.26
C ARG A 189 -6.96 -13.21 1.20
N ALA A 190 -5.78 -13.00 1.77
CA ALA A 190 -5.10 -11.70 1.74
C ALA A 190 -4.78 -11.24 0.30
N VAL A 191 -4.28 -12.14 -0.56
CA VAL A 191 -4.06 -11.83 -1.98
C VAL A 191 -5.36 -11.44 -2.68
N THR A 192 -6.45 -12.17 -2.43
CA THR A 192 -7.75 -11.87 -3.05
C THR A 192 -8.30 -10.53 -2.57
N ALA A 193 -8.16 -10.22 -1.29
CA ALA A 193 -8.58 -8.94 -0.72
C ALA A 193 -7.79 -7.78 -1.32
N LEU A 194 -6.46 -7.89 -1.40
CA LEU A 194 -5.61 -6.86 -2.01
C LEU A 194 -5.92 -6.67 -3.49
N ALA A 195 -6.10 -7.76 -4.24
CA ALA A 195 -6.49 -7.68 -5.65
C ALA A 195 -7.82 -6.93 -5.81
N GLY A 196 -8.81 -7.23 -4.97
CA GLY A 196 -10.09 -6.52 -4.96
C GLY A 196 -9.93 -5.03 -4.67
N GLN A 197 -9.07 -4.67 -3.72
CA GLN A 197 -8.77 -3.27 -3.38
C GLN A 197 -8.08 -2.54 -4.54
N LEU A 198 -7.03 -3.12 -5.14
CA LEU A 198 -6.33 -2.50 -6.28
C LEU A 198 -7.25 -2.38 -7.50
N THR A 199 -7.99 -3.43 -7.84
CA THR A 199 -9.01 -3.37 -8.90
C THR A 199 -10.04 -2.28 -8.61
N ALA A 200 -10.52 -2.20 -7.36
CA ALA A 200 -11.39 -1.13 -6.90
C ALA A 200 -10.65 0.18 -6.58
N LEU A 201 -9.38 0.36 -6.94
CA LEU A 201 -8.74 1.66 -7.05
C LEU A 201 -8.69 2.04 -8.53
N TYR A 202 -8.27 1.11 -9.39
CA TYR A 202 -7.95 1.35 -10.81
C TYR A 202 -9.09 1.15 -11.83
N GLN A 203 -10.19 0.47 -11.50
CA GLN A 203 -11.35 0.37 -12.40
C GLN A 203 -12.09 1.70 -12.55
N GLN A 204 -11.93 2.33 -13.71
CA GLN A 204 -12.99 2.95 -14.52
C GLN A 204 -12.56 2.79 -15.98
#